data_AF-A0A6S7FUD5-F1
#
_entry.id   AF-A0A6S7FUD5-F1
#
_cell.length_a   1.000
_cell.length_b   1.000
_cell.length_c   1.000
_cell.angle_alpha   90.00
_cell.angle_beta   90.00
_cell.angle_gamma   90.00
#
_symmetry.space_group_name_H-M   'P 1'
#
loop_
_entity.id
_entity.type
_entity.pdbx_description
1 polymer ?
#
loop_
_entity_poly.entity_id
_entity_poly.type
_entity_poly.pdbx_seq_one_letter_code
_entity_poly.pdbx_strand_id
1 'polypeptide(L)'
;MQGQGTSRLCQGAPGTPGRDGRDGRDATLMGPPGKPKPNGIQGIKGDAGGATGGAVYTRWGRNDCPKSGNTTELYSGVMSRSYHSHSGGGSNYLCLPLDPIFDKISPGLQDNAQLCGVEYMTSGQSNIFSRKVHHHNVPCAVCHTESRGSHVMIPARNVCPAGWTLEYKGYIMSANAGHKGRTKFICVDKDPGSTVGGSEYQGPSSGYLYFAEAYCGSLPCGPYINGHELTCAVCTK
;
A
#
# COMPACT_ATOMS: atom_id res chain seq x y z
N MET A 1 1.37 3.14 55.28
CA MET A 1 1.46 4.45 54.63
C MET A 1 1.18 4.26 53.16
N GLN A 2 0.04 4.79 52.69
CA GLN A 2 -0.33 4.82 51.28
C GLN A 2 0.46 5.94 50.59
N GLY A 3 0.98 5.66 49.39
CA GLY A 3 1.56 6.66 48.49
C GLY A 3 0.95 6.50 47.12
N GLN A 4 -0.12 7.24 46.86
CA GLN A 4 -0.79 7.39 45.57
C GLN A 4 0.03 8.31 44.65
N GLY A 5 0.13 7.97 43.38
CA GLY A 5 0.64 8.84 42.31
C GLY A 5 -0.23 8.69 41.07
N THR A 6 -1.36 9.38 41.05
CA THR A 6 -2.36 9.36 39.98
C THR A 6 -1.90 10.18 38.78
N SER A 7 -1.78 9.53 37.61
CA SER A 7 -1.72 10.18 36.30
C SER A 7 -3.06 10.89 36.02
N ARG A 8 -3.05 12.23 35.97
CA ARG A 8 -4.20 13.02 35.52
C ARG A 8 -4.23 13.03 33.99
N LEU A 9 -5.12 12.21 33.44
CA LEU A 9 -5.65 12.35 32.08
C LEU A 9 -6.42 13.68 32.00
N CYS A 10 -5.90 14.64 31.24
CA CYS A 10 -6.71 15.77 30.76
C CYS A 10 -7.55 15.29 29.58
N GLN A 11 -8.70 14.67 29.86
CA GLN A 11 -9.81 14.63 28.90
C GLN A 11 -10.80 15.71 29.32
N GLY A 12 -10.91 16.78 28.53
CA GLY A 12 -11.98 17.75 28.68
C GLY A 12 -13.32 17.05 28.40
N ALA A 13 -14.27 17.18 29.32
CA ALA A 13 -15.63 16.69 29.09
C ALA A 13 -16.25 17.43 27.89
N PRO A 14 -17.06 16.76 27.05
CA PRO A 14 -17.85 17.45 26.04
C PRO A 14 -18.76 18.49 26.69
N GLY A 15 -18.85 19.68 26.09
CA GLY A 15 -19.80 20.71 26.53
C GLY A 15 -21.23 20.18 26.46
N THR A 16 -22.08 20.56 27.42
CA THR A 16 -23.50 20.21 27.41
C THR A 16 -24.19 20.77 26.17
N PRO A 17 -25.11 20.03 25.52
CA PRO A 17 -25.94 20.59 24.47
C PRO A 17 -26.66 21.86 24.94
N GLY A 18 -26.77 22.85 24.04
CA GLY A 18 -27.56 24.04 24.29
C GLY A 18 -29.02 23.68 24.53
N ARG A 19 -29.71 24.44 25.40
CA ARG A 19 -31.14 24.22 25.65
C ARG A 19 -31.93 24.51 24.38
N ASP A 20 -32.90 23.65 24.08
CA ASP A 20 -33.86 23.90 23.01
C ASP A 20 -34.60 25.21 23.27
N GLY A 21 -34.75 26.02 22.21
CA GLY A 21 -35.49 27.27 22.26
C GLY A 21 -36.97 27.01 22.54
N ARG A 22 -37.51 27.64 23.58
CA ARG A 22 -38.94 27.58 23.89
C ARG A 22 -39.76 28.24 22.79
N ASP A 23 -40.57 27.42 22.13
CA ASP A 23 -41.84 27.73 21.47
C ASP A 23 -42.13 29.21 21.14
N GLY A 24 -41.36 29.75 20.18
CA GLY A 24 -41.80 30.58 19.04
C GLY A 24 -42.75 31.78 19.28
N ARG A 25 -42.93 32.27 20.51
CA ARG A 25 -43.98 33.25 20.83
C ARG A 25 -43.54 34.69 21.07
N ASP A 26 -42.28 35.04 20.78
CA ASP A 26 -41.76 36.41 20.94
C ASP A 26 -41.22 37.00 19.62
N ALA A 27 -41.86 36.69 18.49
CA ALA A 27 -41.42 37.09 17.15
C ALA A 27 -41.69 38.57 16.77
N THR A 28 -41.59 39.53 17.70
CA THR A 28 -41.92 40.95 17.41
C THR A 28 -40.81 41.97 17.64
N LEU A 29 -39.57 41.56 17.92
CA LEU A 29 -38.43 42.50 18.00
C LEU A 29 -37.21 41.99 17.22
N MET A 30 -37.33 41.98 15.89
CA MET A 30 -36.17 41.77 15.02
C MET A 30 -35.52 43.13 14.72
N GLY A 31 -34.35 43.39 15.31
CA GLY A 31 -33.56 44.59 15.02
C GLY A 31 -33.09 44.61 13.55
N PRO A 32 -32.81 45.79 12.97
CA PRO A 32 -32.40 45.87 11.56
C PRO A 32 -31.09 45.10 11.31
N PRO A 33 -30.94 44.46 10.14
CA PRO A 33 -29.72 43.73 9.78
C PRO A 33 -28.47 44.64 9.87
N GLY A 34 -27.39 44.09 10.44
CA GLY A 34 -26.10 44.77 10.46
C GLY A 34 -25.57 45.03 9.04
N LYS A 35 -24.92 46.17 8.83
CA LYS A 35 -24.37 46.54 7.51
C LYS A 35 -23.35 45.49 7.04
N PRO A 36 -23.35 45.10 5.75
CA PRO A 36 -22.34 44.19 5.20
C PRO A 36 -20.93 44.76 5.42
N LYS A 37 -20.01 43.92 5.91
CA LYS A 37 -18.58 44.28 5.92
C LYS A 37 -18.04 44.29 4.50
N PRO A 38 -17.07 45.17 4.16
CA PRO A 38 -16.38 45.09 2.89
C PRO A 38 -15.73 43.71 2.72
N ASN A 39 -15.81 43.14 1.52
CA ASN A 39 -15.06 41.93 1.19
C ASN A 39 -13.58 42.17 1.48
N GLY A 40 -12.95 41.26 2.23
CA GLY A 40 -11.51 41.29 2.44
C GLY A 40 -10.77 41.26 1.10
N ILE A 41 -9.66 41.98 1.00
CA ILE A 41 -8.83 41.99 -0.20
C ILE A 41 -8.41 40.55 -0.50
N GLN A 42 -8.75 40.10 -1.70
CA GLN A 42 -8.38 38.77 -2.18
C GLN A 42 -6.85 38.69 -2.22
N GLY A 43 -6.27 37.76 -1.45
CA GLY A 43 -4.83 37.56 -1.41
C GLY A 43 -4.29 37.26 -2.80
N ILE A 44 -3.11 37.80 -3.10
CA ILE A 44 -2.37 37.51 -4.34
C ILE A 44 -2.23 36.00 -4.50
N LYS A 45 -2.80 35.47 -5.59
CA LYS A 45 -2.63 34.08 -6.01
C LYS A 45 -1.14 33.87 -6.24
N GLY A 46 -0.51 33.00 -5.45
CA GLY A 46 0.88 32.60 -5.66
C GLY A 46 1.08 32.12 -7.10
N ASP A 47 2.25 32.39 -7.66
CA ASP A 47 2.59 31.97 -9.01
C ASP A 47 2.30 30.48 -9.16
N ALA A 48 1.49 30.15 -10.17
CA ALA A 48 1.29 28.77 -10.61
C ALA A 48 2.57 28.30 -11.30
N GLY A 49 3.66 28.17 -10.53
CA GLY A 49 4.76 27.30 -10.92
C GLY A 49 4.13 25.95 -11.18
N GLY A 50 4.15 25.51 -12.43
CA GLY A 50 3.42 24.34 -12.92
C GLY A 50 3.84 23.11 -12.14
N ALA A 51 3.17 22.83 -11.03
CA ALA A 51 3.23 21.57 -10.35
C ALA A 51 2.53 20.58 -11.28
N THR A 52 3.28 20.02 -12.23
CA THR A 52 2.88 18.81 -12.92
C THR A 52 2.82 17.76 -11.82
N GLY A 53 1.60 17.43 -11.37
CA GLY A 53 1.40 16.40 -10.35
C GLY A 53 2.09 15.10 -10.76
N GLY A 54 2.41 14.24 -9.81
CA GLY A 54 3.04 12.95 -10.07
C GLY A 54 2.56 11.89 -9.08
N ALA A 55 2.73 10.63 -9.45
CA ALA A 55 2.37 9.49 -8.62
C ALA A 55 3.55 8.53 -8.52
N VAL A 56 3.69 7.92 -7.34
CA VAL A 56 4.68 6.88 -7.09
C VAL A 56 3.96 5.56 -6.86
N TYR A 57 4.43 4.50 -7.52
CA TYR A 57 3.93 3.15 -7.33
C TYR A 57 5.08 2.14 -7.31
N THR A 58 4.85 0.95 -6.77
CA THR A 58 5.82 -0.15 -6.79
C THR A 58 5.43 -1.18 -7.84
N ARG A 59 6.38 -1.55 -8.70
CA ARG A 59 6.29 -2.70 -9.60
C ARG A 59 6.92 -3.91 -8.91
N TRP A 60 6.08 -4.85 -8.48
CA TRP A 60 6.52 -6.05 -7.82
C TRP A 60 6.85 -7.16 -8.83
N GLY A 61 7.93 -7.88 -8.59
CA GLY A 61 8.41 -8.95 -9.45
C GLY A 61 9.28 -8.49 -10.62
N ARG A 62 9.63 -7.21 -10.70
CA ARG A 62 10.56 -6.64 -11.69
C ARG A 62 11.49 -5.64 -11.00
N ASN A 63 12.71 -5.49 -11.50
CA ASN A 63 13.69 -4.51 -11.04
C ASN A 63 13.86 -3.35 -12.02
N ASP A 64 12.83 -3.12 -12.85
CA ASP A 64 12.82 -2.07 -13.87
C ASP A 64 11.43 -1.41 -13.92
N CYS A 65 11.37 -0.11 -14.12
CA CYS A 65 10.11 0.60 -14.41
C CYS A 65 9.76 0.58 -15.90
N PRO A 66 8.46 0.63 -16.27
CA PRO A 66 8.04 0.78 -17.67
C PRO A 66 8.68 2.03 -18.28
N LYS A 67 9.26 1.90 -19.48
CA LYS A 67 9.91 3.01 -20.19
C LYS A 67 8.93 3.92 -20.95
N SER A 68 7.65 3.57 -20.97
CA SER A 68 6.60 4.30 -21.70
C SER A 68 5.85 5.25 -20.77
N GLY A 69 5.33 6.35 -21.32
CA GLY A 69 4.40 7.23 -20.62
C GLY A 69 5.06 8.11 -19.56
N ASN A 70 6.25 8.65 -19.79
CA ASN A 70 6.93 9.55 -18.83
C ASN A 70 7.03 8.95 -17.41
N THR A 71 7.26 7.65 -17.33
CA THR A 71 7.53 6.92 -16.09
C THR A 71 9.05 6.75 -15.96
N THR A 72 9.58 7.09 -14.79
CA THR A 72 11.00 6.95 -14.45
C THR A 72 11.18 6.04 -13.23
N GLU A 73 12.32 5.35 -13.15
CA GLU A 73 12.69 4.59 -11.97
C GLU A 73 13.25 5.53 -10.90
N LEU A 74 12.72 5.41 -9.67
CA LEU A 74 13.30 6.06 -8.50
C LEU A 74 14.42 5.20 -7.92
N TYR A 75 14.13 3.93 -7.68
CA TYR A 75 15.11 2.91 -7.29
C TYR A 75 14.53 1.51 -7.52
N SER A 76 15.41 0.51 -7.49
CA SER A 76 15.05 -0.90 -7.52
C SER A 76 15.74 -1.67 -6.40
N GLY A 77 15.28 -2.90 -6.16
CA GLY A 77 15.82 -3.72 -5.10
C GLY A 77 15.11 -5.06 -4.91
N VAL A 78 15.07 -5.52 -3.66
CA VAL A 78 14.50 -6.81 -3.26
C VAL A 78 13.30 -6.63 -2.35
N MET A 79 12.27 -7.46 -2.56
CA MET A 79 11.09 -7.47 -1.70
C MET A 79 11.45 -8.01 -0.31
N SER A 80 10.94 -7.34 0.71
CA SER A 80 11.05 -7.78 2.10
C SER A 80 9.71 -7.69 2.83
N ARG A 81 9.56 -8.53 3.86
CA ARG A 81 8.47 -8.50 4.86
C ARG A 81 8.95 -9.13 6.17
N SER A 82 8.10 -9.11 7.19
CA SER A 82 8.32 -9.89 8.40
C SER A 82 8.26 -11.41 8.15
N TYR A 83 9.03 -12.14 8.96
CA TYR A 83 9.12 -13.60 8.93
C TYR A 83 7.74 -14.26 9.03
N HIS A 84 7.48 -15.29 8.21
CA HIS A 84 6.14 -15.84 8.02
C HIS A 84 5.53 -16.51 9.26
N SER A 85 6.34 -16.87 10.25
CA SER A 85 5.89 -17.46 11.51
C SER A 85 5.82 -16.45 12.66
N HIS A 86 6.08 -15.16 12.41
CA HIS A 86 5.92 -14.11 13.40
C HIS A 86 4.53 -13.48 13.31
N SER A 87 3.89 -13.28 14.47
CA SER A 87 2.60 -12.59 14.57
C SER A 87 2.75 -11.06 14.73
N GLY A 88 3.95 -10.58 15.04
CA GLY A 88 4.29 -9.16 15.14
C GLY A 88 5.11 -8.65 13.94
N GLY A 89 5.52 -7.39 14.00
CA GLY A 89 6.26 -6.72 12.91
C GLY A 89 5.35 -5.92 11.97
N GLY A 90 5.78 -5.75 10.72
CA GLY A 90 5.07 -4.98 9.70
C GLY A 90 4.04 -5.81 8.95
N SER A 91 2.92 -5.19 8.55
CA SER A 91 1.83 -5.83 7.81
C SER A 91 1.85 -5.54 6.30
N ASN A 92 3.03 -5.25 5.76
CA ASN A 92 3.23 -4.86 4.36
C ASN A 92 4.50 -5.47 3.78
N TYR A 93 4.58 -5.41 2.46
CA TYR A 93 5.82 -5.60 1.72
C TYR A 93 6.57 -4.28 1.62
N LEU A 94 7.89 -4.36 1.65
CA LEU A 94 8.82 -3.25 1.40
C LEU A 94 9.66 -3.58 0.17
N CYS A 95 10.03 -2.56 -0.58
CA CYS A 95 11.08 -2.67 -1.60
C CYS A 95 12.37 -2.12 -0.99
N LEU A 96 13.31 -3.00 -0.66
CA LEU A 96 14.56 -2.59 -0.04
C LEU A 96 15.64 -2.38 -1.11
N PRO A 97 16.28 -1.20 -1.17
CA PRO A 97 17.48 -1.00 -1.99
C PRO A 97 18.57 -2.03 -1.64
N LEU A 98 19.44 -2.33 -2.61
CA LEU A 98 20.53 -3.30 -2.42
C LEU A 98 21.78 -2.68 -1.77
N ASP A 99 21.76 -1.36 -1.55
CA ASP A 99 22.82 -0.53 -1.01
C ASP A 99 22.34 0.21 0.27
N PRO A 100 22.04 -0.52 1.36
CA PRO A 100 21.53 0.10 2.58
C PRO A 100 22.56 1.05 3.21
N ILE A 101 22.08 2.19 3.71
CA ILE A 101 22.87 3.16 4.47
C ILE A 101 22.52 3.02 5.95
N PHE A 102 23.54 2.86 6.79
CA PHE A 102 23.39 2.77 8.24
C PHE A 102 23.98 4.01 8.92
N ASP A 103 23.34 4.45 10.01
CA ASP A 103 23.89 5.47 10.91
C ASP A 103 24.61 4.78 12.09
N LYS A 104 23.97 4.70 13.27
CA LYS A 104 24.52 3.97 14.43
C LYS A 104 24.07 2.51 14.42
N ILE A 105 25.02 1.60 14.66
CA ILE A 105 24.78 0.16 14.61
C ILE A 105 25.02 -0.46 16.00
N SER A 106 24.04 -1.20 16.49
CA SER A 106 24.22 -2.21 17.53
C SER A 106 24.09 -3.59 16.88
N PRO A 107 25.21 -4.29 16.63
CA PRO A 107 25.17 -5.53 15.85
C PRO A 107 24.53 -6.68 16.64
N GLY A 108 23.84 -7.58 15.93
CA GLY A 108 23.19 -8.78 16.49
C GLY A 108 21.67 -8.80 16.30
N LEU A 109 21.07 -9.98 16.51
CA LEU A 109 19.61 -10.13 16.55
C LEU A 109 19.12 -9.88 17.98
N GLN A 110 18.16 -8.97 18.15
CA GLN A 110 17.67 -8.51 19.46
C GLN A 110 16.15 -8.73 19.62
N ASP A 111 15.60 -9.73 18.92
CA ASP A 111 14.16 -10.07 18.91
C ASP A 111 13.21 -8.91 18.56
N ASN A 112 13.74 -7.88 17.89
CA ASN A 112 13.00 -6.74 17.38
C ASN A 112 12.23 -7.07 16.08
N ALA A 113 11.57 -6.07 15.50
CA ALA A 113 10.97 -6.21 14.18
C ALA A 113 12.02 -6.63 13.14
N GLN A 114 11.80 -7.80 12.52
CA GLN A 114 12.69 -8.39 11.54
C GLN A 114 12.15 -8.19 10.12
N LEU A 115 13.06 -7.94 9.18
CA LEU A 115 12.83 -7.90 7.75
C LEU A 115 13.58 -9.07 7.10
N CYS A 116 12.83 -9.89 6.37
CA CYS A 116 13.29 -11.08 5.67
C CYS A 116 13.10 -10.88 4.17
N GLY A 117 13.94 -11.51 3.35
CA GLY A 117 13.70 -11.61 1.91
C GLY A 117 12.40 -12.35 1.61
N VAL A 118 11.82 -12.10 0.43
CA VAL A 118 10.59 -12.79 -0.01
C VAL A 118 10.87 -13.69 -1.20
N GLU A 119 10.43 -14.95 -1.09
CA GLU A 119 10.50 -15.94 -2.15
C GLU A 119 9.15 -16.17 -2.82
N TYR A 120 9.19 -16.49 -4.11
CA TYR A 120 8.02 -17.01 -4.82
C TYR A 120 7.73 -18.46 -4.40
N MET A 121 6.52 -18.69 -3.92
CA MET A 121 5.99 -20.02 -3.63
C MET A 121 4.90 -20.35 -4.65
N THR A 122 5.34 -20.93 -5.77
CA THR A 122 4.49 -21.20 -6.95
C THR A 122 4.44 -22.69 -7.30
N SER A 123 4.83 -23.55 -6.36
CA SER A 123 4.66 -25.00 -6.50
C SER A 123 3.18 -25.34 -6.64
N GLY A 124 2.83 -26.08 -7.69
CA GLY A 124 1.44 -26.39 -8.04
C GLY A 124 0.79 -25.42 -9.04
N GLN A 125 1.34 -24.21 -9.23
CA GLN A 125 0.89 -23.22 -10.22
C GLN A 125 2.00 -22.80 -11.20
N SER A 126 2.90 -23.72 -11.55
CA SER A 126 4.11 -23.41 -12.32
C SER A 126 3.86 -22.96 -13.77
N ASN A 127 2.65 -23.16 -14.28
CA ASN A 127 2.24 -22.76 -15.63
C ASN A 127 1.74 -21.30 -15.71
N ILE A 128 1.52 -20.63 -14.58
CA ILE A 128 1.00 -19.25 -14.58
C ILE A 128 2.08 -18.25 -15.03
N PHE A 129 3.28 -18.39 -14.49
CA PHE A 129 4.44 -17.62 -14.92
C PHE A 129 5.22 -18.41 -15.97
N SER A 130 5.57 -17.74 -17.07
CA SER A 130 6.40 -18.34 -18.14
C SER A 130 7.80 -18.72 -17.66
N ARG A 131 8.28 -18.10 -16.57
CA ARG A 131 9.59 -18.38 -15.96
C ARG A 131 9.41 -19.20 -14.68
N LYS A 132 10.27 -20.20 -14.50
CA LYS A 132 10.35 -20.96 -13.24
C LYS A 132 11.04 -20.08 -12.19
N VAL A 133 10.25 -19.50 -11.30
CA VAL A 133 10.74 -18.56 -10.25
C VAL A 133 10.55 -19.09 -8.83
N HIS A 134 10.03 -20.31 -8.67
CA HIS A 134 9.83 -20.92 -7.36
C HIS A 134 11.15 -20.92 -6.54
N HIS A 135 11.08 -20.54 -5.26
CA HIS A 135 12.23 -20.35 -4.36
C HIS A 135 13.25 -19.28 -4.81
N HIS A 136 12.91 -18.44 -5.80
CA HIS A 136 13.71 -17.27 -6.11
C HIS A 136 13.21 -16.06 -5.34
N ASN A 137 14.14 -15.18 -4.97
CA ASN A 137 13.82 -13.89 -4.37
C ASN A 137 13.05 -13.00 -5.36
N VAL A 138 12.10 -12.25 -4.82
CA VAL A 138 11.20 -11.37 -5.57
C VAL A 138 11.85 -9.99 -5.75
N PRO A 139 12.23 -9.56 -6.97
CA PRO A 139 12.68 -8.20 -7.20
C PRO A 139 11.53 -7.19 -7.09
N CYS A 140 11.89 -5.92 -6.94
CA CYS A 140 10.95 -4.81 -6.97
C CYS A 140 11.60 -3.55 -7.57
N ALA A 141 10.77 -2.67 -8.11
CA ALA A 141 11.15 -1.33 -8.56
C ALA A 141 10.11 -0.31 -8.10
N VAL A 142 10.55 0.85 -7.65
CA VAL A 142 9.68 1.97 -7.31
C VAL A 142 9.74 2.98 -8.46
N CYS A 143 8.58 3.26 -9.01
CA CYS A 143 8.41 4.03 -10.24
C CYS A 143 7.69 5.34 -9.95
N HIS A 144 8.10 6.40 -10.64
CA HIS A 144 7.47 7.71 -10.60
C HIS A 144 6.88 8.04 -11.98
N THR A 145 5.62 8.46 -12.02
CA THR A 145 4.99 8.92 -13.26
C THR A 145 4.88 10.43 -13.27
N GLU A 146 5.48 11.05 -14.27
CA GLU A 146 5.38 12.49 -14.46
C GLU A 146 4.00 12.86 -15.00
N SER A 147 3.45 13.98 -14.52
CA SER A 147 2.17 14.57 -14.93
C SER A 147 0.89 13.77 -14.60
N ARG A 148 1.02 12.49 -14.22
CA ARG A 148 -0.09 11.64 -13.73
C ARG A 148 -0.06 11.61 -12.21
N GLY A 149 -1.00 12.32 -11.59
CA GLY A 149 -1.03 12.55 -10.14
C GLY A 149 -1.69 11.45 -9.32
N SER A 150 -2.27 10.42 -9.95
CA SER A 150 -2.97 9.32 -9.26
C SER A 150 -2.50 7.96 -9.75
N HIS A 151 -2.47 6.98 -8.84
CA HIS A 151 -2.26 5.57 -9.17
C HIS A 151 -3.25 4.68 -8.42
N VAL A 152 -3.55 3.50 -8.98
CA VAL A 152 -4.42 2.49 -8.38
C VAL A 152 -4.03 1.09 -8.83
N MET A 153 -4.10 0.13 -7.92
CA MET A 153 -4.10 -1.30 -8.24
C MET A 153 -5.54 -1.78 -8.31
N ILE A 154 -5.93 -2.35 -9.46
CA ILE A 154 -7.26 -2.91 -9.70
C ILE A 154 -7.17 -4.44 -9.61
N PRO A 155 -7.75 -5.06 -8.57
CA PRO A 155 -7.76 -6.50 -8.42
C PRO A 155 -8.76 -7.17 -9.38
N ALA A 156 -8.52 -8.44 -9.70
CA ALA A 156 -9.31 -9.29 -10.60
C ALA A 156 -9.52 -8.72 -12.01
N ARG A 157 -8.62 -7.83 -12.45
CA ARG A 157 -8.63 -7.23 -13.79
C ARG A 157 -7.21 -7.09 -14.28
N ASN A 158 -6.97 -7.34 -15.56
CA ASN A 158 -5.67 -7.19 -16.20
C ASN A 158 -5.63 -6.03 -17.23
N VAL A 159 -6.58 -5.11 -17.09
CA VAL A 159 -6.80 -3.94 -17.95
C VAL A 159 -7.18 -2.73 -17.10
N CYS A 160 -6.77 -1.54 -17.53
CA CYS A 160 -7.17 -0.29 -16.89
C CYS A 160 -8.50 0.24 -17.43
N PRO A 161 -9.25 1.04 -16.64
CA PRO A 161 -10.44 1.73 -17.11
C PRO A 161 -10.10 2.73 -18.21
N ALA A 162 -11.10 3.14 -18.99
CA ALA A 162 -10.92 4.16 -20.01
C ALA A 162 -10.32 5.44 -19.42
N GLY A 163 -9.34 6.02 -20.13
CA GLY A 163 -8.64 7.23 -19.70
C GLY A 163 -7.60 7.05 -18.58
N TRP A 164 -7.30 5.80 -18.19
CA TRP A 164 -6.16 5.46 -17.33
C TRP A 164 -5.05 4.80 -18.14
N THR A 165 -3.80 5.05 -17.75
CA THR A 165 -2.62 4.44 -18.35
C THR A 165 -2.30 3.13 -17.63
N LEU A 166 -2.10 2.05 -18.37
CA LEU A 166 -1.62 0.78 -17.81
C LEU A 166 -0.10 0.85 -17.63
N GLU A 167 0.35 0.73 -16.38
CA GLU A 167 1.77 0.65 -16.06
C GLU A 167 2.27 -0.78 -16.15
N TYR A 168 1.58 -1.72 -15.48
CA TYR A 168 1.83 -3.16 -15.62
C TYR A 168 0.61 -3.97 -15.17
N LYS A 169 0.62 -5.26 -15.52
CA LYS A 169 -0.42 -6.22 -15.14
C LYS A 169 0.20 -7.55 -14.72
N GLY A 170 -0.55 -8.31 -13.95
CA GLY A 170 -0.17 -9.69 -13.62
C GLY A 170 -1.16 -10.33 -12.68
N TYR A 171 -0.68 -10.87 -11.55
CA TYR A 171 -1.48 -11.65 -10.62
C TYR A 171 -1.44 -11.10 -9.21
N ILE A 172 -2.57 -11.22 -8.51
CA ILE A 172 -2.65 -10.90 -7.09
C ILE A 172 -1.89 -11.96 -6.33
N MET A 173 -0.97 -11.53 -5.48
CA MET A 173 -0.24 -12.43 -4.58
C MET A 173 -0.17 -11.87 -3.15
N SER A 174 0.02 -12.76 -2.18
CA SER A 174 0.07 -12.44 -0.74
C SER A 174 0.77 -13.54 0.06
N ALA A 175 0.72 -13.46 1.39
CA ALA A 175 1.10 -14.56 2.27
C ALA A 175 0.15 -15.76 2.14
N ASN A 176 0.62 -16.95 2.48
CA ASN A 176 -0.23 -18.13 2.65
C ASN A 176 -1.25 -17.91 3.77
N ALA A 177 -2.46 -18.47 3.61
CA ALA A 177 -3.53 -18.37 4.59
C ALA A 177 -3.20 -18.98 5.97
N GLY A 178 -2.28 -19.95 6.05
CA GLY A 178 -1.82 -20.58 7.28
C GLY A 178 -0.67 -19.86 7.98
N HIS A 179 -0.10 -18.80 7.39
CA HIS A 179 1.01 -18.07 7.99
C HIS A 179 0.55 -17.12 9.10
N LYS A 180 1.44 -16.87 10.06
CA LYS A 180 1.20 -15.90 11.13
C LYS A 180 1.45 -14.48 10.60
N GLY A 181 0.66 -13.54 11.11
CA GLY A 181 0.70 -12.15 10.69
C GLY A 181 -0.03 -11.93 9.36
N ARG A 182 -0.67 -10.75 9.23
CA ARG A 182 -1.35 -10.34 8.00
C ARG A 182 -0.40 -9.52 7.13
N THR A 183 -0.55 -9.64 5.82
CA THR A 183 0.11 -8.77 4.85
C THR A 183 -0.93 -8.19 3.87
N LYS A 184 -0.46 -7.45 2.87
CA LYS A 184 -1.29 -6.85 1.82
C LYS A 184 -1.44 -7.81 0.63
N PHE A 185 -2.55 -7.73 -0.08
CA PHE A 185 -2.62 -8.24 -1.45
C PHE A 185 -1.94 -7.26 -2.38
N ILE A 186 -0.98 -7.73 -3.18
CA ILE A 186 -0.21 -6.91 -4.13
C ILE A 186 -0.35 -7.45 -5.55
N CYS A 187 -0.13 -6.59 -6.53
CA CYS A 187 -0.04 -6.99 -7.93
C CYS A 187 1.39 -7.33 -8.29
N VAL A 188 1.65 -8.57 -8.69
CA VAL A 188 2.96 -9.03 -9.16
C VAL A 188 2.92 -9.12 -10.67
N ASP A 189 3.95 -8.59 -11.33
CA ASP A 189 4.05 -8.57 -12.78
C ASP A 189 3.91 -9.98 -13.40
N LYS A 190 3.18 -10.10 -14.51
CA LYS A 190 2.96 -11.37 -15.22
C LYS A 190 4.26 -12.00 -15.74
N ASP A 191 5.30 -11.20 -15.96
CA ASP A 191 6.59 -11.63 -16.50
C ASP A 191 7.69 -11.46 -15.45
N PRO A 192 7.60 -12.16 -14.28
CA PRO A 192 8.45 -11.87 -13.15
C PRO A 192 9.92 -12.20 -13.43
N GLY A 193 10.79 -11.31 -12.96
CA GLY A 193 12.21 -11.58 -12.80
C GLY A 193 12.51 -12.29 -11.48
N SER A 194 13.78 -12.63 -11.32
CA SER A 194 14.37 -13.17 -10.10
C SER A 194 15.72 -12.53 -9.88
N THR A 195 16.07 -12.19 -8.64
CA THR A 195 17.44 -11.78 -8.31
C THR A 195 18.29 -13.03 -8.02
N VAL A 196 19.52 -13.05 -8.57
CA VAL A 196 20.51 -14.09 -8.26
C VAL A 196 21.10 -13.78 -6.88
N GLY A 197 21.16 -14.77 -6.00
CA GLY A 197 21.69 -14.62 -4.63
C GLY A 197 20.76 -15.11 -3.51
N GLY A 198 19.57 -15.63 -3.83
CA GLY A 198 18.68 -16.30 -2.86
C GLY A 198 18.73 -17.82 -2.88
N SER A 199 19.20 -18.42 -3.98
CA SER A 199 19.04 -19.86 -4.25
C SER A 199 20.04 -20.78 -3.54
N GLU A 200 20.92 -20.27 -2.68
CA GLU A 200 21.82 -21.08 -1.86
C GLU A 200 21.49 -21.04 -0.35
N TYR A 201 20.56 -20.18 0.07
CA TYR A 201 20.11 -20.16 1.46
C TYR A 201 18.65 -20.64 1.52
N GLN A 202 18.49 -21.97 1.51
CA GLN A 202 17.27 -22.64 2.01
C GLN A 202 17.15 -22.44 3.53
N GLY A 203 17.27 -21.21 3.99
CA GLY A 203 17.24 -20.85 5.39
C GLY A 203 15.81 -20.70 5.87
N PRO A 204 15.51 -21.05 7.14
CA PRO A 204 14.18 -20.96 7.73
C PRO A 204 13.75 -19.52 8.01
N SER A 205 14.20 -18.51 7.26
CA SER A 205 14.03 -17.09 7.59
C SER A 205 13.48 -16.28 6.42
N SER A 206 12.64 -16.88 5.58
CA SER A 206 12.05 -16.23 4.41
C SER A 206 10.61 -15.80 4.68
N GLY A 207 10.25 -14.62 4.17
CA GLY A 207 8.89 -14.29 3.82
C GLY A 207 8.51 -15.00 2.52
N TYR A 208 7.21 -15.21 2.31
CA TYR A 208 6.74 -15.95 1.14
C TYR A 208 5.62 -15.23 0.41
N LEU A 209 5.52 -15.51 -0.89
CA LEU A 209 4.54 -14.95 -1.81
C LEU A 209 3.83 -16.07 -2.58
N TYR A 210 2.51 -16.16 -2.42
CA TYR A 210 1.61 -17.16 -3.01
C TYR A 210 0.55 -16.45 -3.86
N PHE A 211 0.05 -17.13 -4.89
CA PHE A 211 -1.10 -16.63 -5.65
C PHE A 211 -2.33 -16.49 -4.76
N ALA A 212 -3.12 -15.44 -5.00
CA ALA A 212 -4.43 -15.30 -4.41
C ALA A 212 -5.48 -15.98 -5.31
N GLU A 213 -6.22 -16.91 -4.73
CA GLU A 213 -7.26 -17.67 -5.39
C GLU A 213 -8.64 -17.10 -5.04
N ALA A 214 -9.56 -17.12 -5.99
CA ALA A 214 -10.94 -16.74 -5.73
C ALA A 214 -11.62 -17.83 -4.90
N TYR A 215 -12.25 -17.44 -3.80
CA TYR A 215 -13.13 -18.32 -3.03
C TYR A 215 -14.56 -17.79 -3.14
N CYS A 216 -15.35 -18.39 -4.03
CA CYS A 216 -16.70 -17.91 -4.32
C CYS A 216 -17.73 -18.48 -3.31
N GLY A 217 -18.77 -17.71 -3.05
CA GLY A 217 -19.75 -17.90 -1.98
C GLY A 217 -20.46 -16.58 -1.75
N SER A 218 -20.02 -15.79 -0.77
CA SER A 218 -20.39 -14.36 -0.69
C SER A 218 -19.74 -13.53 -1.81
N LEU A 219 -18.57 -13.97 -2.29
CA LEU A 219 -18.04 -13.51 -3.56
C LEU A 219 -18.87 -14.17 -4.69
N PRO A 220 -19.45 -13.41 -5.63
CA PRO A 220 -20.38 -13.97 -6.62
C PRO A 220 -19.76 -15.10 -7.45
N CYS A 221 -20.31 -16.30 -7.34
CA CYS A 221 -19.94 -17.43 -8.21
C CYS A 221 -20.43 -17.18 -9.64
N GLY A 222 -19.60 -17.49 -10.63
CA GLY A 222 -19.85 -17.21 -12.04
C GLY A 222 -18.75 -16.31 -12.62
N PRO A 223 -18.73 -15.00 -12.33
CA PRO A 223 -17.61 -14.13 -12.68
C PRO A 223 -16.34 -14.47 -11.90
N TYR A 224 -16.48 -15.00 -10.68
CA TYR A 224 -15.39 -15.58 -9.90
C TYR A 224 -15.56 -17.09 -9.85
N ILE A 225 -14.52 -17.82 -10.26
CA ILE A 225 -14.50 -19.29 -10.29
C ILE A 225 -13.64 -19.77 -9.12
N ASN A 226 -14.18 -20.66 -8.30
CA ASN A 226 -13.51 -21.13 -7.10
C ASN A 226 -12.13 -21.76 -7.44
N GLY A 227 -11.10 -21.35 -6.69
CA GLY A 227 -9.72 -21.82 -6.87
C GLY A 227 -8.95 -21.17 -8.01
N HIS A 228 -9.55 -20.30 -8.82
CA HIS A 228 -8.80 -19.61 -9.89
C HIS A 228 -7.98 -18.44 -9.35
N GLU A 229 -6.76 -18.31 -9.84
CA GLU A 229 -5.87 -17.21 -9.50
C GLU A 229 -6.37 -15.89 -10.08
N LEU A 230 -6.32 -14.84 -9.26
CA LEU A 230 -6.85 -13.54 -9.63
C LEU A 230 -5.79 -12.67 -10.32
N THR A 231 -6.16 -12.09 -11.45
CA THR A 231 -5.31 -11.11 -12.15
C THR A 231 -5.34 -9.74 -11.49
N CYS A 232 -4.43 -8.84 -11.88
CA CYS A 232 -4.39 -7.45 -11.43
C CYS A 232 -3.77 -6.53 -12.48
N ALA A 233 -4.08 -5.23 -12.36
CA ALA A 233 -3.51 -4.17 -13.18
C ALA A 233 -3.18 -2.98 -12.29
N VAL A 234 -2.01 -2.39 -12.49
CA VAL A 234 -1.62 -1.11 -11.87
C VAL A 234 -1.74 -0.03 -12.93
N CYS A 235 -2.51 0.99 -12.57
CA CYS A 235 -2.97 2.04 -13.48
C CYS A 235 -2.64 3.41 -12.92
N THR A 236 -2.38 4.38 -13.79
CA THR A 236 -2.08 5.78 -13.42
C THR A 236 -2.91 6.77 -14.24
N LYS A 237 -3.12 7.97 -13.70
CA LYS A 237 -3.86 9.06 -14.36
C LYS A 237 -3.38 10.43 -13.93
#